data_AF-K1U3P5-F1
#
_entry.id   AF-K1U3P5-F1
#
_cell.length_a   1.000
_cell.length_b   1.000
_cell.length_c   1.000
_cell.angle_alpha   90.00
_cell.angle_beta   90.00
_cell.angle_gamma   90.00
#
_symmetry.space_group_name_H-M   'P 1'
#
loop_
_entity.id
_entity.type
_entity.pdbx_description
1 polymer ?
#
loop_
_entity_poly.entity_id
_entity_poly.type
_entity_poly.pdbx_seq_one_letter_code
_entity_poly.pdbx_strand_id
1 'polypeptide(L)'
;GNVWFSAVMVRGLIELYGVDGNATYVDAVRRSLDYAWDHARDEYGLFETDFTGADRQSEKWLLTQAAMVEMYARIHRLGLTAGK
;
A
#
# COMPACT_ATOMS: atom_id res chain seq x y z
N GLY A 1 -7.12 -7.39 9.13
CA GLY A 1 -5.76 -7.47 9.71
C GLY A 1 -5.15 -6.08 9.78
N ASN A 2 -4.09 -5.84 10.55
CA ASN A 2 -3.50 -4.49 10.65
C ASN A 2 -2.65 -4.18 9.40
N VAL A 3 -2.91 -3.05 8.73
CA VAL A 3 -2.18 -2.57 7.53
C VAL A 3 -0.67 -2.47 7.75
N TRP A 4 -0.22 -2.28 9.00
CA TRP A 4 1.19 -2.34 9.36
C TRP A 4 1.85 -3.67 9.01
N PHE A 5 1.16 -4.80 9.17
CA PHE A 5 1.69 -6.10 8.77
C PHE A 5 1.90 -6.18 7.26
N SER A 6 1.02 -5.57 6.48
CA SER A 6 1.20 -5.41 5.03
C SER A 6 2.45 -4.58 4.72
N ALA A 7 2.67 -3.46 5.42
CA ALA A 7 3.87 -2.64 5.23
C ALA A 7 5.16 -3.41 5.55
N VAL A 8 5.16 -4.22 6.63
CA VAL A 8 6.30 -5.10 6.97
C VAL A 8 6.52 -6.15 5.88
N MET A 9 5.48 -6.78 5.35
CA MET A 9 5.57 -7.73 4.24
C MET A 9 6.14 -7.06 2.98
N VAL A 10 5.69 -5.85 2.65
CA VAL A 10 6.16 -5.08 1.48
C VAL A 10 7.67 -4.85 1.53
N ARG A 11 8.27 -4.66 2.71
CA ARG A 11 9.74 -4.56 2.82
C ARG A 11 10.42 -5.82 2.26
N GLY A 12 9.97 -7.01 2.65
CA GLY A 12 10.53 -8.26 2.15
C GLY A 12 10.34 -8.46 0.64
N LEU A 13 9.18 -8.07 0.10
CA LEU A 13 8.93 -8.13 -1.35
C LEU A 13 9.84 -7.19 -2.14
N ILE A 14 10.14 -6.01 -1.59
CA ILE A 14 11.09 -5.05 -2.19
C ILE A 14 12.51 -5.60 -2.18
N GLU A 15 12.95 -6.20 -1.07
CA GLU A 15 14.28 -6.82 -0.99
C GLU A 15 14.39 -8.00 -1.98
N LEU A 16 13.35 -8.82 -2.11
CA LEU A 16 13.30 -9.90 -3.10
C LEU A 16 13.44 -9.38 -4.54
N TYR A 17 12.67 -8.33 -4.89
CA TYR A 17 12.78 -7.68 -6.20
C TYR A 17 14.19 -7.15 -6.48
N GLY A 18 14.88 -6.64 -5.45
CA GLY A 18 16.27 -6.22 -5.57
C GLY A 18 17.25 -7.36 -5.88
N VAL A 19 16.90 -8.61 -5.56
CA VAL A 19 17.73 -9.80 -5.81
C VAL A 19 17.43 -10.42 -7.17
N ASP A 20 16.16 -10.60 -7.53
CA ASP A 20 15.75 -11.38 -8.71
C ASP A 20 15.25 -10.53 -9.89
N GLY A 21 14.99 -9.24 -9.69
CA GLY A 21 14.42 -8.34 -10.71
C GLY A 21 12.96 -8.66 -11.08
N ASN A 22 12.28 -9.57 -10.39
CA ASN A 22 10.92 -9.97 -10.69
C ASN A 22 9.90 -8.99 -10.07
N ALA A 23 9.35 -8.11 -10.90
CA ALA A 23 8.42 -7.08 -10.44
C ALA A 23 7.03 -7.60 -10.04
N THR A 24 6.70 -8.88 -10.23
CA THR A 24 5.33 -9.42 -10.08
C THR A 24 4.66 -9.01 -8.77
N TYR A 25 5.36 -9.18 -7.64
CA TYR A 25 4.78 -8.94 -6.32
C TYR A 25 4.75 -7.45 -5.95
N VAL A 26 5.81 -6.70 -6.26
CA VAL A 26 5.85 -5.25 -6.02
C VAL A 26 4.86 -4.50 -6.91
N ASP A 27 4.60 -4.98 -8.13
CA ASP A 27 3.54 -4.45 -8.98
C ASP A 27 2.13 -4.79 -8.46
N ALA A 28 1.93 -5.99 -7.90
CA ALA A 28 0.65 -6.32 -7.24
C ALA A 28 0.38 -5.40 -6.03
N VAL A 29 1.42 -5.08 -5.25
CA VAL A 29 1.33 -4.10 -4.16
C VAL A 29 1.00 -2.71 -4.72
N ARG A 30 1.72 -2.26 -5.76
CA ARG A 30 1.45 -0.97 -6.43
C ARG A 30 -0.01 -0.87 -6.86
N ARG A 31 -0.54 -1.88 -7.57
CA ARG A 31 -1.95 -1.89 -8.02
C ARG A 31 -2.94 -1.88 -6.85
N SER A 32 -2.62 -2.55 -5.75
CA SER A 32 -3.44 -2.51 -4.54
C SER A 32 -3.46 -1.13 -3.89
N LEU A 33 -2.32 -0.44 -3.88
CA LEU A 33 -2.21 0.92 -3.37
C LEU A 33 -2.94 1.91 -4.29
N ASP A 34 -2.78 1.80 -5.61
CA ASP A 34 -3.51 2.63 -6.58
C ASP A 34 -5.03 2.50 -6.38
N TYR A 35 -5.54 1.27 -6.19
CA TYR A 35 -6.94 1.05 -5.87
C TYR A 35 -7.35 1.67 -4.52
N ALA A 36 -6.54 1.47 -3.47
CA ALA A 36 -6.81 2.03 -2.15
C ALA A 36 -6.82 3.57 -2.14
N TRP A 37 -6.04 4.22 -3.01
CA TRP A 37 -6.05 5.67 -3.17
C TRP A 37 -7.43 6.19 -3.56
N ASP A 38 -8.11 5.51 -4.49
CA ASP A 38 -9.40 5.96 -5.00
C ASP A 38 -10.58 5.48 -4.15
N HIS A 39 -10.43 4.32 -3.47
CA HIS A 39 -11.56 3.64 -2.82
C HIS A 39 -11.51 3.63 -1.29
N ALA A 40 -10.32 3.67 -0.68
CA ALA A 40 -10.15 3.45 0.75
C ALA A 40 -9.85 4.73 1.55
N ARG A 41 -10.01 5.93 0.96
CA ARG A 41 -9.89 7.21 1.68
C ARG A 41 -11.25 7.78 2.05
N ASP A 42 -11.31 8.38 3.23
CA ASP A 42 -12.44 9.22 3.63
C ASP A 42 -12.32 10.66 3.14
N GLU A 43 -13.28 11.51 3.52
CA GLU A 43 -13.33 12.92 3.14
C GLU A 43 -12.16 13.76 3.67
N TYR A 44 -11.44 13.28 4.69
CA TYR A 44 -10.25 13.92 5.25
C TYR A 44 -8.95 13.37 4.64
N GLY A 45 -9.07 12.41 3.72
CA GLY A 45 -7.93 11.75 3.07
C GLY A 45 -7.28 10.67 3.93
N LEU A 46 -7.92 10.22 5.02
CA LEU A 46 -7.41 9.15 5.88
C LEU A 46 -7.83 7.79 5.33
N PHE A 47 -6.91 6.83 5.41
CA PHE A 47 -7.13 5.48 4.88
C PHE A 47 -7.87 4.56 5.85
N GLU A 48 -8.81 3.78 5.31
CA GLU A 48 -9.40 2.62 5.97
C GLU A 48 -8.38 1.47 6.10
N THR A 49 -8.62 0.53 7.02
CA THR A 49 -7.78 -0.68 7.12
C THR A 49 -8.09 -1.72 6.04
N ASP A 50 -9.26 -1.62 5.41
CA ASP A 50 -9.63 -2.40 4.24
C ASP A 50 -9.34 -1.59 2.97
N PHE A 51 -8.47 -2.13 2.11
CA PHE A 51 -8.07 -1.49 0.85
C PHE A 51 -9.19 -1.47 -0.18
N THR A 52 -10.23 -2.30 -0.02
CA THR A 52 -11.37 -2.26 -0.94
C THR A 52 -12.28 -1.07 -0.67
N GLY A 53 -12.22 -0.50 0.54
CA GLY A 53 -13.10 0.59 0.98
C GLY A 53 -14.54 0.15 1.28
N ALA A 54 -14.80 -1.17 1.32
CA ALA A 54 -16.12 -1.71 1.66
C ALA A 54 -16.44 -1.49 3.15
N ASP A 55 -15.44 -1.66 4.01
CA ASP A 55 -15.59 -1.51 5.46
C ASP A 55 -15.02 -0.17 5.97
N ARG A 56 -15.93 0.79 6.20
CA ARG A 56 -15.59 2.12 6.71
C ARG A 56 -15.58 2.15 8.24
N GLN A 57 -14.46 2.59 8.81
CA GLN A 57 -14.28 2.72 10.26
C GLN A 57 -14.57 4.14 10.73
N SER A 58 -15.27 4.27 11.86
CA SER A 58 -15.52 5.57 12.50
C SER A 58 -14.23 6.20 13.03
N GLU A 59 -13.23 5.38 13.39
CA GLU A 59 -11.95 5.83 13.91
C GLU A 59 -10.81 5.41 12.98
N LYS A 60 -9.83 6.30 12.80
CA LYS A 60 -8.66 6.08 11.95
C LYS A 60 -7.42 5.92 12.79
N TRP A 61 -6.81 4.74 12.72
CA TRP A 61 -5.61 4.43 13.49
C TRP A 61 -4.39 5.13 12.87
N LEU A 62 -3.62 5.86 13.68
CA LEU A 62 -2.40 6.53 13.24
C LEU A 62 -1.39 5.56 12.60
N LEU A 63 -1.29 4.34 13.16
CA LEU A 63 -0.40 3.30 12.65
C LEU A 63 -0.77 2.87 11.21
N THR A 64 -2.07 2.83 10.88
CA THR A 64 -2.54 2.57 9.51
C THR A 64 -2.08 3.67 8.57
N GLN A 65 -2.21 4.93 8.98
CA GLN A 65 -1.81 6.07 8.14
C GLN A 65 -0.30 6.07 7.88
N ALA A 66 0.50 5.83 8.92
CA ALA A 66 1.96 5.72 8.78
C ALA A 66 2.35 4.55 7.86
N ALA A 67 1.68 3.40 7.98
CA ALA A 67 1.91 2.25 7.12
C ALA A 67 1.62 2.56 5.65
N MET A 68 0.51 3.24 5.34
CA MET A 68 0.17 3.63 3.97
C MET A 68 1.23 4.56 3.38
N VAL A 69 1.61 5.62 4.10
CA VAL A 69 2.65 6.55 3.65
C VAL A 69 3.97 5.82 3.40
N GLU A 70 4.37 4.91 4.29
CA GLU A 70 5.58 4.10 4.10
C GLU A 70 5.50 3.27 2.81
N MET A 71 4.39 2.56 2.58
CA MET A 71 4.22 1.71 1.41
C MET A 71 4.24 2.53 0.11
N TYR A 72 3.51 3.65 0.03
CA TYR A 72 3.54 4.53 -1.14
C TYR A 72 4.95 5.05 -1.43
N ALA A 73 5.64 5.57 -0.41
CA ALA A 73 6.99 6.12 -0.59
C ALA A 73 7.98 5.05 -1.09
N ARG A 74 7.91 3.84 -0.53
CA ARG A 74 8.79 2.74 -0.92
C ARG A 74 8.52 2.23 -2.33
N ILE A 75 7.25 2.03 -2.69
CA ILE A 75 6.85 1.58 -4.03
C ILE A 75 7.21 2.64 -5.08
N HIS A 76 6.94 3.92 -4.81
CA HIS A 76 7.30 5.00 -5.71
C HIS A 76 8.81 5.04 -6.00
N ARG A 77 9.65 4.79 -4.98
CA ARG A 77 11.12 4.75 -5.12
C ARG A 77 11.61 3.66 -6.08
N LEU A 78 10.81 2.64 -6.38
CA LEU A 78 11.17 1.60 -7.35
C LEU A 78 11.04 2.07 -8.81
N GLY A 79 10.41 3.22 -9.07
CA GLY A 79 10.21 3.75 -10.43
C GLY A 79 9.28 2.90 -11.29
N LEU A 80 8.48 2.01 -10.69
CA LEU A 80 7.50 1.19 -11.38
C LEU A 80 6.33 2.08 -11.83
N THR A 81 6.33 2.51 -13.09
CA THR A 81 5.20 3.24 -13.67
C THR A 81 4.08 2.27 -14.00
N ALA A 82 2.83 2.69 -13.78
CA ALA A 82 1.67 1.97 -14.30
C ALA A 82 1.89 1.73 -15.81
N GLY A 83 1.91 0.46 -16.21
CA GLY A 83 1.87 0.11 -17.63
C GLY A 83 0.69 0.82 -18.26
N LYS A 84 0.94 1.58 -19.32
CA LYS A 84 -0.12 2.09 -20.20
C LYS A 84 -0.86 0.93 -20.84
#